data_AF-T1AEN9-F1
#
_entry.id   AF-T1AEN9-F1
#
_cell.length_a   1.000
_cell.length_b   1.000
_cell.length_c   1.000
_cell.angle_alpha   90.00
_cell.angle_beta   90.00
_cell.angle_gamma   90.00
#
_symmetry.space_group_name_H-M   'P 1'
#
loop_
_entity.id
_entity.type
_entity.pdbx_description
1 polymer ?
#
loop_
_entity_poly.entity_id
_entity_poly.type
_entity_poly.pdbx_seq_one_letter_code
_entity_poly.pdbx_strand_id
1 'polypeptide(L)'
;PPWAILAVTFTNKAAGEMRGRLDTLLQGRTQGLSVGTFHGIAHRLLRRHWQEAKLPQMFQILDADDQQRLVKRVISGLGLDEARHPPRQATWQINAWKDEGRRPDMLEDRGHPQTRAQIDIYRAYEDACRRAGLVDFAELLLRAHELMLEQPACSRTTASAWRQLLIDE
;
A
#
# COMPACT_ATOMS: atom_id res chain seq x y z
N PRO A 1 -9.39 -19.26 -18.86
CA PRO A 1 -10.49 -19.38 -17.86
C PRO A 1 -10.62 -18.07 -17.08
N PRO A 2 -11.80 -17.71 -16.54
CA PRO A 2 -12.04 -16.43 -15.88
C PRO A 2 -11.06 -16.11 -14.74
N TRP A 3 -10.71 -17.10 -13.93
CA TRP A 3 -9.72 -16.95 -12.85
C TRP A 3 -8.32 -16.56 -13.30
N ALA A 4 -8.00 -16.71 -14.59
CA ALA A 4 -6.68 -16.38 -15.13
C ALA A 4 -6.55 -14.93 -15.60
N ILE A 5 -7.61 -14.13 -15.45
CA ILE A 5 -7.66 -12.73 -15.90
C ILE A 5 -7.61 -11.81 -14.67
N LEU A 6 -6.66 -10.87 -14.69
CA LEU A 6 -6.61 -9.72 -13.79
C LEU A 6 -6.86 -8.43 -14.57
N ALA A 7 -7.89 -7.69 -14.18
CA ALA A 7 -8.16 -6.33 -14.65
C ALA A 7 -8.05 -5.34 -13.47
N VAL A 8 -7.20 -4.33 -13.62
CA VAL A 8 -6.87 -3.37 -12.57
C VAL A 8 -7.04 -1.93 -13.06
N THR A 9 -7.49 -1.03 -12.18
CA THR A 9 -7.60 0.43 -12.38
C THR A 9 -7.24 1.18 -11.11
N PHE A 10 -7.18 2.51 -11.14
CA PHE A 10 -6.88 3.32 -9.97
C PHE A 10 -8.09 3.62 -9.09
N THR A 11 -9.31 3.69 -9.66
CA THR A 11 -10.49 4.14 -8.90
C THR A 11 -11.53 3.05 -8.64
N ASN A 12 -12.19 3.12 -7.48
CA ASN A 12 -13.30 2.22 -7.16
C ASN A 12 -14.47 2.37 -8.14
N LYS A 13 -14.70 3.59 -8.65
CA LYS A 13 -15.73 3.88 -9.64
C LYS A 13 -15.45 3.13 -10.95
N ALA A 14 -14.25 3.27 -11.51
CA ALA A 14 -13.86 2.56 -12.72
C ALA A 14 -13.92 1.04 -12.54
N ALA A 15 -13.47 0.53 -11.38
CA ALA A 15 -13.56 -0.90 -11.08
C ALA A 15 -15.02 -1.40 -11.03
N GLY A 16 -15.93 -0.59 -10.49
CA GLY A 16 -17.36 -0.86 -10.46
C GLY A 16 -17.99 -0.84 -11.86
N GLU A 17 -17.66 0.17 -12.67
CA GLU A 17 -18.14 0.29 -14.05
C GLU A 17 -17.64 -0.87 -14.93
N MET A 18 -16.35 -1.22 -14.85
CA MET A 18 -15.79 -2.39 -15.54
C MET A 18 -16.52 -3.68 -15.16
N ARG A 19 -16.77 -3.89 -13.86
CA ARG A 19 -17.50 -5.08 -13.39
C ARG A 19 -18.94 -5.10 -13.93
N GLY A 20 -19.64 -3.97 -13.94
CA GLY A 20 -21.00 -3.87 -14.49
C GLY A 20 -21.07 -4.16 -16.00
N ARG A 21 -20.09 -3.67 -16.77
CA ARG A 21 -19.98 -3.97 -18.21
C ARG A 21 -19.73 -5.46 -18.46
N LEU A 22 -18.80 -6.06 -17.72
CA LEU A 22 -18.50 -7.48 -17.83
C LEU A 22 -19.69 -8.37 -17.45
N ASP A 23 -20.45 -7.96 -16.42
CA ASP A 23 -21.64 -8.69 -15.99
C ASP A 23 -22.72 -8.73 -17.07
N THR A 24 -22.92 -7.60 -17.76
CA THR A 24 -23.85 -7.49 -18.89
C THR A 24 -23.37 -8.33 -20.08
N LEU A 25 -22.09 -8.23 -20.46
CA LEU A 25 -21.52 -8.93 -21.61
C LEU A 25 -21.49 -10.45 -21.42
N LEU A 26 -21.20 -10.91 -20.20
CA LEU A 26 -21.06 -12.32 -19.87
C LEU A 26 -22.35 -12.94 -19.30
N GLN A 27 -23.43 -12.16 -19.21
CA GLN A 27 -24.74 -12.57 -18.68
C GLN A 27 -24.60 -13.20 -17.28
N GLY A 28 -23.94 -12.50 -16.35
CA GLY A 28 -23.75 -12.97 -14.97
C GLY A 28 -22.63 -14.01 -14.77
N ARG A 29 -21.96 -14.47 -15.85
CA ARG A 29 -20.86 -15.47 -15.77
C ARG A 29 -19.51 -14.83 -15.42
N THR A 30 -19.48 -13.94 -14.43
CA THR A 30 -18.30 -13.19 -14.00
C THR A 30 -17.52 -13.87 -12.87
N GLN A 31 -18.01 -15.02 -12.37
CA GLN A 31 -17.40 -15.74 -11.26
C GLN A 31 -15.94 -16.12 -11.57
N GLY A 32 -15.04 -15.75 -10.66
CA GLY A 32 -13.60 -15.98 -10.80
C GLY A 32 -12.82 -14.85 -11.46
N LEU A 33 -13.45 -13.88 -12.13
CA LEU A 33 -12.73 -12.73 -12.68
C LEU A 33 -12.13 -11.88 -11.55
N SER A 34 -10.84 -11.57 -11.66
CA SER A 34 -10.18 -10.64 -10.74
C SER A 34 -10.24 -9.24 -11.33
N VAL A 35 -11.27 -8.47 -10.96
CA VAL A 35 -11.41 -7.05 -11.32
C VAL A 35 -11.33 -6.20 -10.06
N GLY A 36 -10.55 -5.14 -10.03
CA GLY A 36 -10.44 -4.28 -8.84
C GLY A 36 -9.50 -3.10 -9.02
N THR A 37 -9.22 -2.40 -7.92
CA THR A 37 -8.19 -1.38 -7.89
C THR A 37 -6.82 -1.96 -7.53
N PHE A 38 -5.73 -1.26 -7.84
CA PHE A 38 -4.39 -1.62 -7.37
C PHE A 38 -4.37 -1.92 -5.86
N HIS A 39 -4.92 -1.01 -5.06
CA HIS A 39 -5.04 -1.17 -3.61
C HIS A 39 -5.89 -2.38 -3.21
N GLY A 40 -7.03 -2.60 -3.88
CA GLY A 40 -7.91 -3.74 -3.57
C GLY A 40 -7.28 -5.09 -3.88
N ILE A 41 -6.48 -5.17 -4.94
CA ILE A 41 -5.72 -6.38 -5.30
C ILE A 41 -4.55 -6.60 -4.33
N ALA A 42 -3.77 -5.55 -4.05
CA ALA A 42 -2.68 -5.60 -3.09
C ALA A 42 -3.17 -6.01 -1.69
N HIS A 43 -4.28 -5.43 -1.23
CA HIS A 43 -4.91 -5.79 0.05
C HIS A 43 -5.30 -7.27 0.11
N ARG A 44 -5.92 -7.80 -0.94
CA ARG A 44 -6.30 -9.22 -1.01
C ARG A 44 -5.08 -10.14 -0.98
N LEU A 45 -4.01 -9.76 -1.69
CA LEU A 45 -2.75 -10.50 -1.69
C LEU A 45 -2.14 -10.53 -0.29
N LEU A 46 -2.03 -9.38 0.37
CA LEU A 46 -1.47 -9.26 1.72
C LEU A 46 -2.30 -9.99 2.78
N ARG A 47 -3.64 -10.00 2.65
CA ARG A 47 -4.51 -10.80 3.53
C ARG A 47 -4.25 -12.30 3.39
N ARG A 48 -4.00 -12.77 2.18
CA ARG A 48 -3.72 -14.18 1.90
C ARG A 48 -2.35 -14.62 2.40
N HIS A 49 -1.36 -13.73 2.29
CA HIS A 49 0.05 -13.99 2.61
C HIS A 49 0.55 -13.14 3.78
N TRP A 50 -0.29 -12.98 4.80
CA TRP A 50 -0.01 -12.06 5.90
C TRP A 50 1.26 -12.42 6.66
N GLN A 51 1.54 -13.72 6.82
CA GLN A 51 2.72 -14.22 7.52
C GLN A 51 3.99 -13.86 6.76
N GLU A 52 4.00 -14.15 5.46
CA GLU A 52 5.14 -13.89 4.59
C GLU A 52 5.36 -12.38 4.37
N ALA A 53 4.27 -11.59 4.40
CA ALA A 53 4.32 -10.13 4.38
C ALA A 53 4.74 -9.51 5.73
N LYS A 54 4.96 -10.32 6.78
CA LYS A 54 5.33 -9.88 8.13
C LYS A 54 4.30 -8.90 8.72
N LEU A 55 3.01 -9.13 8.43
CA LEU A 55 1.87 -8.38 8.95
C LEU A 55 1.11 -9.22 9.97
N PRO A 56 0.31 -8.64 10.88
CA PRO A 56 -0.66 -9.43 11.63
C PRO A 56 -1.83 -9.88 10.73
N GLN A 57 -2.39 -11.06 10.96
CA GLN A 57 -3.50 -11.61 10.15
C GLN A 57 -4.66 -10.61 9.96
N MET A 58 -5.00 -9.88 11.03
CA MET A 58 -6.06 -8.88 11.06
C MET A 58 -5.52 -7.44 11.09
N PHE A 59 -4.44 -7.15 10.35
CA PHE A 59 -3.95 -5.76 10.19
C PHE A 59 -5.09 -4.81 9.78
N GLN A 60 -5.04 -3.57 10.26
CA GLN A 60 -6.07 -2.55 10.01
C GLN A 60 -5.58 -1.56 8.96
N ILE A 61 -6.50 -1.10 8.10
CA ILE A 61 -6.18 -0.06 7.13
C ILE A 61 -6.27 1.29 7.82
N LEU A 62 -5.22 2.08 7.68
CA LEU A 62 -5.16 3.43 8.20
C LEU A 62 -5.65 4.40 7.11
N ASP A 63 -6.71 5.15 7.39
CA ASP A 63 -7.17 6.21 6.49
C ASP A 63 -6.28 7.47 6.58
N ALA A 64 -6.52 8.43 5.70
CA ALA A 64 -5.68 9.62 5.59
C ALA A 64 -5.72 10.51 6.85
N ASP A 65 -6.88 10.61 7.51
CA ASP A 65 -7.04 11.45 8.70
C ASP A 65 -6.32 10.82 9.90
N ASP A 66 -6.48 9.51 10.09
CA ASP A 66 -5.82 8.77 11.15
C ASP A 66 -4.30 8.64 10.89
N GLN A 67 -3.87 8.55 9.63
CA GLN A 67 -2.46 8.66 9.26
C GLN A 67 -1.89 10.00 9.71
N GLN A 68 -2.54 11.12 9.38
CA GLN A 68 -2.06 12.45 9.76
C GLN A 68 -2.03 12.63 11.29
N ARG A 69 -3.03 12.11 12.01
CA ARG A 69 -3.05 12.11 13.49
C ARG A 69 -1.92 11.27 14.09
N LEU A 70 -1.61 10.13 13.50
CA LEU A 70 -0.49 9.29 13.94
C LEU A 70 0.84 10.00 13.69
N VAL A 71 1.05 10.58 12.51
CA VAL A 71 2.25 11.36 12.19
C VAL A 71 2.42 12.54 13.15
N LYS A 72 1.34 13.25 13.49
CA LYS A 72 1.39 14.30 14.52
C LYS A 72 1.89 13.78 15.86
N ARG A 73 1.35 12.66 16.35
CA ARG A 73 1.81 12.03 17.61
C ARG A 73 3.29 11.60 17.55
N VAL A 74 3.74 11.11 16.40
CA VAL A 74 5.14 10.73 16.17
C VAL A 74 6.05 11.96 16.27
N ILE A 75 5.68 13.06 15.61
CA ILE A 75 6.44 14.32 15.63
C ILE A 75 6.58 14.83 17.07
N SER A 76 5.48 14.89 17.82
CA SER A 76 5.51 15.28 19.24
C SER A 76 6.36 14.32 20.09
N GLY A 77 6.25 13.01 19.83
CA GLY A 77 7.02 11.98 20.54
C GLY A 77 8.53 12.03 20.29
N LEU A 78 8.97 12.57 19.15
CA LEU A 78 10.37 12.84 18.85
C LEU A 78 10.86 14.18 19.44
N GLY A 79 10.00 14.96 20.10
CA GLY A 79 10.32 16.28 20.62
C GLY A 79 10.52 17.34 19.53
N LEU A 80 9.98 17.10 18.32
CA LEU A 80 10.08 18.03 17.20
C LEU A 80 8.95 19.07 17.24
N ASP A 81 9.26 20.29 16.82
CA ASP A 81 8.30 21.39 16.73
C ASP A 81 7.37 21.22 15.51
N GLU A 82 6.06 21.10 15.75
CA GLU A 82 5.03 20.96 14.71
C GLU A 82 5.01 22.17 13.74
N ALA A 83 5.42 23.35 14.17
CA ALA A 83 5.49 24.52 13.29
C ALA A 83 6.62 24.38 12.26
N ARG A 84 7.72 23.72 12.63
CA ARG A 84 8.88 23.44 11.75
C ARG A 84 8.72 22.14 10.96
N HIS A 85 7.96 21.20 11.50
CA HIS A 85 7.64 19.92 10.87
C HIS A 85 6.12 19.72 10.83
N PRO A 86 5.39 20.38 9.92
CA PRO A 86 3.94 20.25 9.84
C PRO A 86 3.53 18.79 9.56
N PRO A 87 2.62 18.17 10.34
CA PRO A 87 2.23 16.77 10.17
C PRO A 87 1.71 16.42 8.78
N ARG A 88 0.97 17.35 8.16
CA ARG A 88 0.46 17.19 6.79
C ARG A 88 1.59 17.08 5.77
N GLN A 89 2.63 17.90 5.90
CA GLN A 89 3.80 17.87 5.00
C GLN A 89 4.60 16.59 5.21
N ALA A 90 4.82 16.19 6.46
CA ALA A 90 5.51 14.93 6.77
C ALA A 90 4.73 13.72 6.22
N THR A 91 3.41 13.70 6.36
CA THR A 91 2.55 12.64 5.80
C THR A 91 2.67 12.57 4.28
N TRP A 92 2.60 13.72 3.60
CA TRP A 92 2.79 13.78 2.15
C TRP A 92 4.17 13.24 1.73
N GLN A 93 5.23 13.63 2.42
CA GLN A 93 6.59 13.17 2.11
C GLN A 93 6.78 11.66 2.34
N ILE A 94 6.19 11.11 3.41
CA ILE A 94 6.16 9.67 3.67
C ILE A 94 5.49 8.94 2.53
N ASN A 95 4.29 9.38 2.12
CA ASN A 95 3.57 8.75 1.02
C ASN A 95 4.34 8.85 -0.30
N ALA A 96 4.94 10.00 -0.61
CA ALA A 96 5.77 10.16 -1.80
C ALA A 96 6.98 9.19 -1.82
N TRP A 97 7.64 8.99 -0.68
CA TRP A 97 8.71 7.98 -0.59
C TRP A 97 8.19 6.56 -0.74
N LYS A 98 7.03 6.22 -0.16
CA LYS A 98 6.41 4.90 -0.34
C LYS A 98 5.99 4.64 -1.79
N ASP A 99 5.47 5.65 -2.47
CA ASP A 99 5.09 5.57 -3.89
C ASP A 99 6.32 5.35 -4.79
N GLU A 100 7.48 5.91 -4.43
CA GLU A 100 8.79 5.63 -5.05
C GLU A 100 9.39 4.27 -4.62
N GLY A 101 8.74 3.54 -3.72
CA GLY A 101 9.23 2.28 -3.16
C GLY A 101 10.40 2.43 -2.19
N ARG A 102 10.54 3.59 -1.56
CA ARG A 102 11.67 3.94 -0.69
C ARG A 102 11.34 3.76 0.78
N ARG A 103 12.08 2.88 1.44
CA ARG A 103 12.08 2.68 2.90
C ARG A 103 13.01 3.68 3.59
N PRO A 104 12.80 3.99 4.88
CA PRO A 104 13.62 4.97 5.61
C PRO A 104 15.12 4.72 5.51
N ASP A 105 15.53 3.45 5.50
CA ASP A 105 16.95 3.06 5.48
C ASP A 105 17.62 3.25 4.11
N MET A 106 16.85 3.50 3.05
CA MET A 106 17.36 3.83 1.71
C MET A 106 17.42 5.35 1.46
N LEU A 107 17.05 6.16 2.45
CA LEU A 107 17.04 7.61 2.35
C LEU A 107 18.35 8.19 2.88
N GLU A 108 18.89 9.16 2.15
CA GLU A 108 20.07 9.91 2.54
C GLU A 108 19.67 11.35 2.86
N ASP A 109 20.14 11.88 3.99
CA ASP A 109 19.89 13.27 4.37
C ASP A 109 20.79 14.27 3.64
N ARG A 110 21.90 13.78 3.05
CA ARG A 110 22.94 14.58 2.38
C ARG A 110 23.43 15.76 3.22
N GLY A 111 23.44 15.61 4.55
CA GLY A 111 23.84 16.65 5.50
C GLY A 111 22.80 17.75 5.74
N HIS A 112 21.57 17.63 5.21
CA HIS A 112 20.49 18.58 5.47
C HIS A 112 19.71 18.20 6.74
N PRO A 113 19.69 19.05 7.80
CA PRO A 113 19.02 18.73 9.05
C PRO A 113 17.51 18.49 8.90
N GLN A 114 16.85 19.23 8.00
CA GLN A 114 15.42 19.06 7.74
C GLN A 114 15.11 17.68 7.15
N THR A 115 15.95 17.23 6.21
CA THR A 115 15.79 15.91 5.58
C THR A 115 16.04 14.80 6.59
N ARG A 116 17.05 14.95 7.46
CA ARG A 116 17.29 14.02 8.58
C ARG A 116 16.05 13.89 9.47
N ALA A 117 15.46 15.01 9.88
CA ALA A 117 14.25 14.99 10.70
C ALA A 117 13.07 14.30 9.99
N GLN A 118 12.89 14.50 8.68
CA GLN A 118 11.85 13.80 7.91
C GLN A 118 12.08 12.28 7.84
N ILE A 119 13.34 11.85 7.68
CA ILE A 119 13.70 10.42 7.70
C ILE A 119 13.42 9.82 9.08
N ASP A 120 13.76 10.52 10.15
CA ASP A 120 13.50 10.09 11.52
C ASP A 120 12.00 9.99 11.82
N ILE A 121 11.20 10.97 11.36
CA ILE A 121 9.73 10.93 11.44
C ILE A 121 9.19 9.70 10.70
N TYR A 122 9.68 9.45 9.47
CA TYR A 122 9.23 8.30 8.68
C TYR A 122 9.57 6.97 9.37
N ARG A 123 10.81 6.81 9.87
CA ARG A 123 11.23 5.60 10.59
C ARG A 123 10.37 5.38 11.84
N ALA A 124 10.14 6.42 12.64
CA ALA A 124 9.32 6.32 13.85
C ALA A 124 7.84 6.04 13.54
N TYR A 125 7.32 6.59 12.44
CA TYR A 125 5.97 6.31 11.94
C TYR A 125 5.80 4.84 11.52
N GLU A 126 6.72 4.31 10.72
CA GLU A 126 6.71 2.89 10.30
C GLU A 126 6.74 1.95 11.51
N ASP A 127 7.57 2.27 12.50
CA ASP A 127 7.65 1.53 13.75
C ASP A 127 6.35 1.57 14.54
N ALA A 128 5.67 2.72 14.58
CA ALA A 128 4.37 2.85 15.23
C ALA A 128 3.29 2.02 14.50
N CYS A 129 3.25 2.09 13.17
CA CYS A 129 2.34 1.30 12.34
C CYS A 129 2.57 -0.20 12.54
N ARG A 130 3.82 -0.66 12.48
CA ARG A 130 4.19 -2.06 12.70
C ARG A 130 3.76 -2.59 14.06
N ARG A 131 4.02 -1.84 15.14
CA ARG A 131 3.61 -2.25 16.50
C ARG A 131 2.09 -2.33 16.66
N ALA A 132 1.36 -1.43 16.02
CA ALA A 132 -0.10 -1.37 16.10
C ALA A 132 -0.81 -2.25 15.05
N GLY A 133 -0.07 -2.87 14.12
CA GLY A 133 -0.66 -3.64 13.03
C GLY A 133 -1.44 -2.79 12.03
N LEU A 134 -0.97 -1.56 11.78
CA LEU A 134 -1.59 -0.59 10.88
C LEU A 134 -0.89 -0.60 9.51
N VAL A 135 -1.68 -0.43 8.45
CA VAL A 135 -1.23 -0.39 7.07
C VAL A 135 -1.95 0.76 6.37
N ASP A 136 -1.22 1.81 6.00
CA ASP A 136 -1.78 2.90 5.18
C ASP A 136 -1.93 2.50 3.70
N PHE A 137 -2.55 3.37 2.89
CA PHE A 137 -2.80 3.05 1.48
C PHE A 137 -1.52 2.86 0.66
N ALA A 138 -0.50 3.71 0.84
CA ALA A 138 0.76 3.57 0.11
C ALA A 138 1.51 2.30 0.55
N GLU A 139 1.41 1.92 1.83
CA GLU A 139 1.97 0.68 2.37
C GLU A 139 1.39 -0.56 1.71
N LEU A 140 0.10 -0.56 1.31
CA LEU A 140 -0.49 -1.71 0.62
C LEU A 140 0.29 -2.06 -0.65
N LEU A 141 0.64 -1.05 -1.44
CA LEU A 141 1.34 -1.26 -2.71
C LEU A 141 2.80 -1.63 -2.48
N LEU A 142 3.51 -0.87 -1.63
CA LEU A 142 4.91 -1.13 -1.35
C LEU A 142 5.11 -2.51 -0.71
N ARG A 143 4.29 -2.87 0.28
CA ARG A 143 4.39 -4.18 0.94
C ARG A 143 4.05 -5.32 0.01
N ALA A 144 3.05 -5.17 -0.87
CA ALA A 144 2.71 -6.20 -1.83
C ALA A 144 3.85 -6.42 -2.85
N HIS A 145 4.51 -5.34 -3.28
CA HIS A 145 5.69 -5.40 -4.13
C HIS A 145 6.85 -6.12 -3.43
N GLU A 146 7.18 -5.73 -2.19
CA GLU A 146 8.22 -6.38 -1.39
C GLU A 146 7.94 -7.86 -1.17
N LEU A 147 6.69 -8.24 -0.87
CA LEU A 147 6.27 -9.63 -0.75
C LEU A 147 6.62 -10.42 -2.03
N MET A 148 6.33 -9.88 -3.21
CA MET A 148 6.62 -10.58 -4.46
C MET A 148 8.12 -10.71 -4.74
N LEU A 149 8.93 -9.74 -4.31
CA LEU A 149 10.39 -9.78 -4.45
C LEU A 149 11.03 -10.75 -3.46
N GLU A 150 10.63 -10.71 -2.19
CA GLU A 150 11.19 -11.53 -1.10
C GLU A 150 10.70 -12.98 -1.14
N GLN A 151 9.53 -13.24 -1.72
CA GLN A 151 8.91 -14.57 -1.76
C GLN A 151 8.69 -15.06 -3.20
N PRO A 152 9.72 -15.65 -3.83
CA PRO A 152 9.62 -16.16 -5.20
C PRO A 152 8.50 -17.18 -5.41
N ALA A 153 8.13 -17.94 -4.37
CA ALA A 153 7.00 -18.85 -4.42
C ALA A 153 5.67 -18.11 -4.61
N CYS A 154 5.44 -17.03 -3.84
CA CYS A 154 4.26 -16.19 -3.98
C CYS A 154 4.18 -15.57 -5.38
N SER A 155 5.30 -15.03 -5.87
CA SER A 155 5.38 -14.45 -7.22
C SER A 155 5.06 -15.49 -8.31
N ARG A 156 5.68 -16.68 -8.26
CA ARG A 156 5.41 -17.75 -9.23
C ARG A 156 3.95 -18.22 -9.21
N THR A 157 3.38 -18.44 -8.03
CA THR A 157 1.97 -18.84 -7.90
C THR A 157 1.05 -17.78 -8.48
N THR A 158 1.28 -16.50 -8.15
CA THR A 158 0.49 -15.38 -8.66
C THR A 158 0.60 -15.23 -10.18
N ALA A 159 1.82 -15.28 -10.74
CA ALA A 159 2.06 -15.20 -12.18
C ALA A 159 1.49 -16.40 -12.95
N SER A 160 1.52 -17.60 -12.37
CA SER A 160 0.90 -18.79 -12.98
C SER A 160 -0.62 -18.73 -12.97
N ALA A 161 -1.20 -18.08 -11.95
CA ALA A 161 -2.63 -17.88 -11.84
C ALA A 161 -3.13 -16.82 -12.84
N TRP A 162 -2.58 -15.60 -12.78
CA TRP A 162 -2.97 -14.49 -13.66
C TRP A 162 -2.15 -14.48 -14.94
N ARG A 163 -2.67 -15.15 -15.97
CA ARG A 163 -2.00 -15.27 -17.28
C ARG A 163 -2.34 -14.11 -18.24
N GLN A 164 -3.36 -13.32 -17.92
CA GLN A 164 -3.79 -12.17 -18.72
C GLN A 164 -3.94 -10.97 -17.80
N LEU A 165 -3.23 -9.90 -18.11
CA LEU A 165 -3.19 -8.65 -17.35
C LEU A 165 -3.80 -7.53 -18.20
N LEU A 166 -4.81 -6.87 -17.67
CA LEU A 166 -5.42 -5.68 -18.24
C LEU A 166 -5.28 -4.55 -17.22
N ILE A 167 -4.67 -3.45 -17.62
CA ILE A 167 -4.47 -2.28 -16.77
C ILE A 167 -5.18 -1.12 -17.45
N ASP A 168 -6.11 -0.53 -16.72
CA ASP A 168 -6.84 0.68 -17.06
C ASP A 168 -6.35 1.81 -16.13
N GLU A 169 -6.55 3.06 -16.54
CA GLU A 169 -6.00 4.28 -15.90
C GLU A 169 -6.37 4.49 -14.43
#